data_AF-A0A4Z0QIY7-F1
#
_entry.id   AF-A0A4Z0QIY7-F1
#
_cell.length_a   1.000
_cell.length_b   1.000
_cell.length_c   1.000
_cell.angle_alpha   90.00
_cell.angle_beta   90.00
_cell.angle_gamma   90.00
#
_symmetry.space_group_name_H-M   'P 1'
#
loop_
_entity.id
_entity.type
_entity.pdbx_description
1 polymer ?
#
loop_
_entity_poly.entity_id
_entity_poly.type
_entity_poly.pdbx_seq_one_letter_code
_entity_poly.pdbx_strand_id
1 'polypeptide(L)'
;MAATKRSSRAATSAGYHPRTPATGTSHVNVGPAERVVSALAGAALAYAGAQRKSKAGGVALAALGTSLALRGATGVCPVNGLFGRNSATRQPAPIEIKETFTVYRDLSQVYGYWRRFENLPTFMEHLESVEELDERRSHWVARIPGGLGTVAWDSEITRDEPNRLIAYQSLPGSQVDQSGEVRFRQAEGNKGTELQVVLHYRAPLGKLGKGVAKLLNPALAELIRSDIRRFKMMMETGEVPTIEGQPSGRGHDQG
;
A
#
# COMPACT_ATOMS: atom_id res chain seq x y z
N MET A 1 -59.71 3.97 15.41
CA MET A 1 -58.87 2.94 14.75
C MET A 1 -57.80 3.65 13.94
N ALA A 2 -56.59 3.82 14.47
CA ALA A 2 -55.48 4.47 13.77
C ALA A 2 -54.30 3.50 13.76
N ALA A 3 -53.93 3.03 12.57
CA ALA A 3 -52.86 2.07 12.37
C ALA A 3 -51.49 2.77 12.45
N THR A 4 -50.70 2.40 13.46
CA THR A 4 -49.32 2.86 13.62
C THR A 4 -48.43 2.20 12.57
N LYS A 5 -48.04 2.98 11.55
CA LYS A 5 -46.96 2.64 10.60
C LYS A 5 -45.65 2.44 11.39
N ARG A 6 -45.21 1.18 11.56
CA ARG A 6 -43.83 0.89 11.99
C ARG A 6 -42.90 1.25 10.84
N SER A 7 -42.25 2.41 10.96
CA SER A 7 -41.11 2.79 10.14
C SER A 7 -39.96 1.81 10.44
N SER A 8 -39.62 0.97 9.46
CA SER A 8 -38.43 0.12 9.52
C SER A 8 -37.20 1.02 9.34
N ARG A 9 -36.52 1.31 10.45
CA ARG A 9 -35.17 1.89 10.40
C ARG A 9 -34.26 0.87 9.73
N ALA A 10 -33.86 1.15 8.49
CA ALA A 10 -32.72 0.49 7.87
C ALA A 10 -31.52 0.65 8.80
N ALA A 11 -30.98 -0.47 9.29
CA ALA A 11 -29.73 -0.48 10.02
C ALA A 11 -28.64 -0.03 9.05
N THR A 12 -28.20 1.22 9.15
CA THR A 12 -26.95 1.69 8.58
C THR A 12 -25.87 0.74 9.07
N SER A 13 -25.35 -0.13 8.20
CA SER A 13 -24.19 -0.93 8.54
C SER A 13 -23.08 0.07 8.85
N ALA A 14 -22.69 0.20 10.12
CA ALA A 14 -21.49 0.92 10.49
C ALA A 14 -20.35 0.24 9.70
N GLY A 15 -19.88 0.91 8.64
CA GLY A 15 -18.82 0.40 7.80
C GLY A 15 -17.63 0.08 8.69
N TYR A 16 -17.07 -1.12 8.54
CA TYR A 16 -15.73 -1.33 9.04
C TYR A 16 -14.86 -0.31 8.28
N HIS A 17 -14.20 0.58 9.02
CA HIS A 17 -13.21 1.48 8.46
C HIS A 17 -11.86 0.85 8.80
N PRO A 18 -11.15 0.29 7.80
CA PRO A 18 -9.82 -0.23 8.03
C PRO A 18 -8.97 0.87 8.66
N ARG A 19 -8.46 0.62 9.86
CA ARG A 19 -7.46 1.50 10.45
C ARG A 19 -6.13 1.03 9.89
N THR A 20 -5.48 1.87 9.11
CA THR A 20 -4.05 1.74 8.87
C THR A 20 -3.37 2.64 9.90
N PRO A 21 -2.96 2.16 11.09
CA PRO A 21 -2.07 2.94 11.95
C PRO A 21 -0.67 3.01 11.29
N ALA A 22 0.07 4.09 11.53
CA ALA A 22 1.47 4.16 11.11
C ALA A 22 2.31 3.56 12.23
N THR A 23 2.77 2.33 12.06
CA THR A 23 3.44 1.56 13.13
C THR A 23 4.83 1.08 12.74
N GLY A 24 5.13 1.02 11.44
CA GLY A 24 6.42 0.61 10.91
C GLY A 24 7.16 1.72 10.17
N THR A 25 7.70 1.43 8.98
CA THR A 25 8.62 2.37 8.30
C THR A 25 7.95 3.65 7.79
N SER A 26 6.61 3.72 7.82
CA SER A 26 5.87 4.94 7.51
C SER A 26 5.75 5.91 8.69
N HIS A 27 6.07 5.44 9.91
CA HIS A 27 6.03 6.25 11.12
C HIS A 27 7.14 7.30 11.14
N VAL A 28 6.78 8.56 11.37
CA VAL A 28 7.73 9.68 11.53
C VAL A 28 7.75 10.19 12.96
N ASN A 29 8.91 10.66 13.41
CA ASN A 29 9.10 11.24 14.76
C ASN A 29 9.80 12.61 14.76
N VAL A 30 9.99 13.21 13.58
CA VAL A 30 10.55 14.56 13.39
C VAL A 30 9.51 15.47 12.72
N GLY A 31 9.20 16.59 13.37
CA GLY A 31 8.23 17.58 12.91
C GLY A 31 8.63 18.34 11.65
N PRO A 32 7.69 18.99 10.94
CA PRO A 32 7.97 19.68 9.68
C PRO A 32 9.09 20.72 9.75
N ALA A 33 9.10 21.58 10.79
CA ALA A 33 10.14 22.59 10.96
C ALA A 33 11.52 21.97 11.25
N GLU A 34 11.59 21.03 12.19
CA GLU A 34 12.83 20.30 12.50
C GLU A 34 13.37 19.58 11.26
N ARG A 35 12.49 19.08 10.38
CA ARG A 35 12.89 18.42 9.13
C ARG A 35 13.53 19.39 8.14
N VAL A 36 12.96 20.58 7.94
CA VAL A 36 13.52 21.60 7.04
C VAL A 36 14.89 22.06 7.57
N VAL A 37 14.99 22.35 8.86
CA VAL A 37 16.25 22.76 9.49
C VAL A 37 17.30 21.65 9.37
N SER A 38 16.95 20.40 9.68
CA SER A 38 17.88 19.25 9.60
C SER A 38 18.34 19.01 8.15
N ALA A 39 17.44 19.14 7.17
CA ALA A 39 17.77 18.97 5.76
C ALA A 39 18.78 20.02 5.28
N LEU A 40 18.49 21.31 5.54
CA LEU A 40 19.34 22.41 5.09
C LEU A 40 20.68 22.44 5.82
N ALA A 41 20.67 22.36 7.15
CA ALA A 41 21.89 22.33 7.94
C ALA A 41 22.74 21.10 7.63
N GLY A 42 22.10 19.94 7.47
CA GLY A 42 22.76 18.70 7.09
C GLY A 42 23.44 18.78 5.73
N ALA A 43 22.75 19.29 4.71
CA ALA A 43 23.32 19.49 3.37
C ALA A 43 24.51 20.46 3.39
N ALA A 44 24.41 21.57 4.13
CA ALA A 44 25.48 22.54 4.29
C ALA A 44 26.72 21.93 4.97
N LEU A 45 26.53 21.17 6.05
CA LEU A 45 27.61 20.47 6.76
C LEU A 45 28.24 19.37 5.91
N ALA A 46 27.43 18.63 5.14
CA ALA A 46 27.91 17.62 4.22
C ALA A 46 28.85 18.22 3.16
N TYR A 47 28.41 19.33 2.55
CA TYR A 47 29.20 20.09 1.60
C TYR A 47 30.49 20.66 2.22
N ALA A 48 30.39 21.28 3.40
CA ALA A 48 31.56 21.82 4.09
C ALA A 48 32.58 20.74 4.48
N GLY A 49 32.11 19.56 4.89
CA GLY A 49 32.96 18.40 5.17
C GLY A 49 33.69 17.89 3.92
N ALA A 50 33.00 17.83 2.78
CA ALA A 50 33.59 17.44 1.49
C ALA A 50 34.66 18.42 1.00
N GLN A 51 34.52 19.71 1.30
CA GLN A 51 35.49 20.76 0.93
C GLN A 51 36.68 20.87 1.90
N ARG A 52 36.68 20.10 2.99
CA ARG A 52 37.69 20.23 4.03
C ARG A 52 38.98 19.49 3.65
N LYS A 53 40.13 20.17 3.79
CA LYS A 53 41.47 19.60 3.50
C LYS A 53 41.87 18.45 4.42
N SER A 54 41.40 18.44 5.67
CA SER A 54 41.66 17.35 6.62
C SER A 54 40.81 16.12 6.27
N LYS A 55 41.46 14.98 6.02
CA LYS A 55 40.77 13.73 5.66
C LYS A 55 39.82 13.26 6.78
N ALA A 56 40.34 13.04 7.99
CA ALA A 56 39.53 12.53 9.10
C ALA A 56 38.44 13.53 9.54
N GLY A 57 38.80 14.81 9.69
CA GLY A 57 37.86 15.85 10.12
C GLY A 57 36.84 16.23 9.05
N GLY A 58 37.19 16.08 7.77
CA GLY A 58 36.28 16.29 6.64
C GLY A 58 35.26 15.16 6.54
N VAL A 59 35.72 13.90 6.61
CA VAL A 59 34.85 12.71 6.58
C VAL A 59 33.87 12.71 7.75
N ALA A 60 34.33 13.00 8.97
CA ALA A 60 33.44 13.06 10.13
C ALA A 60 32.34 14.13 9.97
N LEU A 61 32.70 15.33 9.51
CA LEU A 61 31.75 16.41 9.28
C LEU A 61 30.76 16.08 8.15
N ALA A 62 31.25 15.46 7.08
CA ALA A 62 30.42 15.03 5.96
C ALA A 62 29.40 13.97 6.40
N ALA A 63 29.83 12.97 7.19
CA ALA A 63 28.94 11.94 7.72
C ALA A 63 27.86 12.52 8.64
N LEU A 64 28.23 13.45 9.53
CA LEU A 64 27.28 14.14 10.40
C LEU A 64 26.25 14.92 9.58
N GLY A 65 26.71 15.71 8.60
CA GLY A 65 25.86 16.47 7.70
C GLY A 65 24.89 15.58 6.93
N THR A 66 25.39 14.50 6.32
CA THR A 66 24.55 13.52 5.61
C THR A 66 23.51 12.89 6.53
N SER A 67 23.87 12.53 7.78
CA SER A 67 22.91 11.97 8.73
C SER A 67 21.78 12.94 9.08
N LEU A 68 22.09 14.24 9.26
CA LEU A 68 21.10 15.28 9.50
C LEU A 68 20.23 15.53 8.26
N ALA A 69 20.83 15.49 7.07
CA ALA A 69 20.09 15.61 5.83
C ALA A 69 19.09 14.46 5.65
N LEU A 70 19.51 13.22 5.94
CA LEU A 70 18.65 12.03 5.93
C LEU A 70 17.56 12.09 7.01
N ARG A 71 17.86 12.60 8.22
CA ARG A 71 16.85 12.89 9.26
C ARG A 71 15.78 13.84 8.72
N GLY A 72 16.17 14.92 8.05
CA GLY A 72 15.25 15.86 7.44
C GLY A 72 14.40 15.23 6.34
N ALA A 73 15.04 14.48 5.43
CA ALA A 73 14.39 13.84 4.30
C ALA A 73 13.36 12.78 4.73
N THR A 74 13.76 11.84 5.59
CA THR A 74 12.93 10.72 6.04
C THR A 74 11.90 11.13 7.09
N GLY A 75 12.24 12.11 7.95
CA GLY A 75 11.44 12.44 9.13
C GLY A 75 11.57 11.42 10.26
N VAL A 76 12.56 10.53 10.18
CA VAL A 76 12.88 9.53 11.19
C VAL A 76 14.22 9.88 11.82
N CYS A 77 14.26 9.87 13.15
CA CYS A 77 15.49 9.98 13.92
C CYS A 77 15.54 8.88 14.99
N PRO A 78 16.51 7.94 14.91
CA PRO A 78 16.67 6.90 15.93
C PRO A 78 16.88 7.46 17.34
N VAL A 79 17.63 8.57 17.46
CA VAL A 79 17.88 9.25 18.74
C VAL A 79 16.58 9.73 19.37
N ASN A 80 15.70 10.35 18.58
CA ASN A 80 14.37 10.75 19.06
C ASN A 80 13.57 9.52 19.57
N GLY A 81 13.63 8.39 18.85
CA GLY A 81 12.98 7.14 19.26
C GLY A 81 13.52 6.59 20.59
N LEU A 82 14.83 6.59 20.77
CA LEU A 82 15.50 6.16 22.00
C LEU A 82 15.08 6.99 23.23
N PHE A 83 14.88 8.29 23.04
CA PHE A 83 14.48 9.22 24.11
C PHE A 83 12.96 9.46 24.20
N GLY A 84 12.14 8.72 23.46
CA GLY A 84 10.69 8.90 23.42
C GLY A 84 10.24 10.29 22.91
N ARG A 85 11.13 11.05 22.26
CA ARG A 85 10.82 12.37 21.72
C ARG A 85 10.12 12.22 20.38
N ASN A 86 8.91 12.74 20.26
CA ASN A 86 8.20 12.84 18.99
C ASN A 86 7.78 14.30 18.74
N SER A 87 8.42 14.95 17.77
CA SER A 87 8.06 16.31 17.34
C SER A 87 7.13 16.31 16.12
N ALA A 88 6.76 15.13 15.59
CA ALA A 88 5.82 15.01 14.49
C ALA A 88 4.39 15.27 14.99
N THR A 89 3.75 16.30 14.42
CA THR A 89 2.36 16.66 14.75
C THR A 89 1.33 15.78 14.05
N ARG A 90 1.71 15.10 12.96
CA ARG A 90 0.83 14.20 12.20
C ARG A 90 1.65 13.14 11.46
N GLN A 91 1.12 11.92 11.42
CA GLN A 91 1.63 10.86 10.56
C GLN A 91 1.21 11.09 9.09
N PRO A 92 1.94 10.56 8.10
CA PRO A 92 1.52 10.64 6.70
C PRO A 92 0.10 10.09 6.53
N ALA A 93 -0.71 10.73 5.67
CA ALA A 93 -2.02 10.18 5.35
C ALA A 93 -1.86 8.87 4.54
N PRO A 94 -2.67 7.84 4.80
CA PRO A 94 -2.72 6.69 3.92
C PRO A 94 -3.34 7.08 2.58
N ILE A 95 -2.92 6.39 1.53
CA ILE A 95 -3.55 6.44 0.21
C ILE A 95 -4.70 5.45 0.23
N GLU A 96 -5.88 5.89 -0.17
CA GLU A 96 -7.06 5.03 -0.34
C GLU A 96 -7.24 4.68 -1.81
N ILE A 97 -7.46 3.39 -2.06
CA ILE A 97 -7.91 2.83 -3.34
C ILE A 97 -9.25 2.17 -3.08
N LYS A 98 -10.25 2.53 -3.88
CA LYS A 98 -11.58 1.95 -3.81
C LYS A 98 -12.05 1.61 -5.21
N GLU A 99 -12.32 0.34 -5.43
CA GLU A 99 -12.85 -0.17 -6.70
C GLU A 99 -14.12 -0.97 -6.41
N THR A 100 -15.10 -0.89 -7.30
CA THR A 100 -16.33 -1.68 -7.21
C THR A 100 -16.74 -2.13 -8.61
N PHE A 101 -16.95 -3.43 -8.77
CA PHE A 101 -17.26 -4.05 -10.06
C PHE A 101 -18.00 -5.36 -9.86
N THR A 102 -18.68 -5.82 -10.92
CA THR A 102 -19.39 -7.10 -10.92
C THR A 102 -18.60 -8.16 -11.66
N VAL A 103 -18.44 -9.33 -11.05
CA VAL A 103 -17.84 -10.54 -11.63
C VAL A 103 -18.95 -11.53 -11.95
N TYR A 104 -19.04 -12.00 -13.18
CA TYR A 104 -20.05 -12.95 -13.67
C TYR A 104 -19.74 -14.40 -13.24
N ARG A 105 -19.55 -14.60 -11.94
CA ARG A 105 -19.29 -15.90 -11.27
C ARG A 105 -20.04 -16.00 -9.95
N ASP A 106 -20.20 -17.23 -9.47
CA ASP A 106 -20.88 -17.53 -8.21
C ASP A 106 -20.15 -16.91 -7.01
N LEU A 107 -20.93 -16.42 -6.05
CA LEU A 107 -20.45 -15.72 -4.85
C LEU A 107 -19.42 -16.53 -4.07
N SER A 108 -19.67 -17.83 -3.89
CA SER A 108 -18.77 -18.73 -3.17
C SER A 108 -17.45 -18.97 -3.90
N GLN A 109 -17.46 -18.98 -5.23
CA GLN A 109 -16.26 -19.13 -6.04
C GLN A 109 -15.39 -17.87 -5.96
N VAL A 110 -16.01 -16.70 -6.12
CA VAL A 110 -15.33 -15.40 -6.05
C VAL A 110 -14.72 -15.19 -4.66
N TYR A 111 -15.50 -15.43 -3.61
CA TYR A 111 -15.01 -15.34 -2.23
C TYR A 111 -13.91 -16.35 -1.95
N GLY A 112 -14.10 -17.63 -2.31
CA GLY A 112 -13.13 -18.69 -2.05
C GLY A 112 -11.81 -18.48 -2.80
N TYR A 113 -11.85 -17.92 -4.01
CA TYR A 113 -10.64 -17.56 -4.75
C TYR A 113 -9.90 -16.40 -4.09
N TRP A 114 -10.61 -15.31 -3.73
CA TRP A 114 -9.97 -14.16 -3.10
C TRP A 114 -9.41 -14.48 -1.72
N ARG A 115 -10.10 -15.32 -0.95
CA ARG A 115 -9.72 -15.70 0.42
C ARG A 115 -8.38 -16.42 0.52
N ARG A 116 -7.98 -17.14 -0.52
CA ARG A 116 -6.63 -17.71 -0.63
C ARG A 116 -5.70 -16.63 -1.14
N PHE A 117 -4.97 -15.97 -0.25
CA PHE A 117 -4.16 -14.80 -0.61
C PHE A 117 -2.99 -15.15 -1.54
N GLU A 118 -2.56 -16.42 -1.58
CA GLU A 118 -1.59 -16.93 -2.55
C GLU A 118 -2.07 -16.79 -4.00
N ASN A 119 -3.37 -16.61 -4.23
CA ASN A 119 -3.90 -16.33 -5.56
C ASN A 119 -3.71 -14.87 -6.00
N LEU A 120 -3.49 -13.92 -5.07
CA LEU A 120 -3.44 -12.50 -5.41
C LEU A 120 -2.35 -12.18 -6.47
N PRO A 121 -1.11 -12.72 -6.37
CA PRO A 121 -0.08 -12.50 -7.40
C PRO A 121 -0.47 -12.93 -8.82
N THR A 122 -1.47 -13.82 -8.98
CA THR A 122 -1.92 -14.25 -10.31
C THR A 122 -2.59 -13.13 -11.11
N PHE A 123 -3.13 -12.11 -10.44
CA PHE A 123 -3.80 -10.98 -11.10
C PHE A 123 -3.34 -9.61 -10.59
N MET A 124 -2.54 -9.59 -9.51
CA MET A 124 -1.92 -8.40 -8.95
C MET A 124 -0.42 -8.36 -9.27
N GLU A 125 -0.05 -7.79 -10.42
CA GLU A 125 1.32 -7.73 -10.93
C GLU A 125 2.30 -6.99 -10.02
N HIS A 126 1.81 -6.07 -9.17
CA HIS A 126 2.66 -5.41 -8.18
C HIS A 126 3.11 -6.34 -7.05
N LEU A 127 2.40 -7.46 -6.81
CA LEU A 127 2.78 -8.47 -5.84
C LEU A 127 3.69 -9.48 -6.53
N GLU A 128 4.87 -9.68 -5.96
CA GLU A 128 5.81 -10.72 -6.39
C GLU A 128 5.41 -12.07 -5.83
N SER A 129 5.05 -12.13 -4.55
CA SER A 129 4.54 -13.33 -3.89
C SER A 129 3.65 -12.97 -2.70
N VAL A 130 2.76 -13.90 -2.38
CA VAL A 130 2.06 -13.95 -1.10
C VAL A 130 2.08 -15.40 -0.64
N GLU A 131 2.63 -15.63 0.55
CA GLU A 131 2.76 -16.96 1.15
C GLU A 131 1.91 -17.01 2.41
N GLU A 132 0.99 -17.98 2.52
CA GLU A 132 0.19 -18.16 3.73
C GLU A 132 1.03 -18.86 4.81
N LEU A 133 1.26 -18.17 5.93
CA LEU A 133 2.05 -18.69 7.06
C LEU A 133 1.19 -19.57 7.98
N ASP A 134 -0.09 -19.21 8.12
CA ASP A 134 -1.12 -19.96 8.84
C ASP A 134 -2.51 -19.50 8.36
N GLU A 135 -3.58 -19.94 9.05
CA GLU A 135 -4.97 -19.64 8.68
C GLU A 135 -5.29 -18.14 8.57
N ARG A 136 -4.54 -17.28 9.26
CA ARG A 136 -4.81 -15.84 9.31
C ARG A 136 -3.63 -14.99 8.89
N ARG A 137 -2.39 -15.49 8.97
CA ARG A 137 -1.18 -14.72 8.66
C ARG A 137 -0.60 -15.11 7.32
N SER A 138 -0.02 -14.12 6.65
CA SER A 138 0.61 -14.27 5.34
C SER A 138 1.81 -13.34 5.22
N HIS A 139 2.84 -13.78 4.50
CA HIS A 139 4.00 -12.99 4.12
C HIS A 139 3.83 -12.47 2.69
N TRP A 140 4.00 -11.17 2.49
CA TRP A 140 3.76 -10.50 1.21
C TRP A 140 5.05 -9.86 0.73
N VAL A 141 5.33 -9.98 -0.57
CA VAL A 141 6.43 -9.30 -1.24
C VAL A 141 5.86 -8.51 -2.41
N ALA A 142 6.15 -7.21 -2.49
CA ALA A 142 5.71 -6.34 -3.57
C ALA A 142 6.89 -5.63 -4.24
N ARG A 143 6.76 -5.41 -5.55
CA ARG A 143 7.73 -4.68 -6.36
C ARG A 143 7.48 -3.18 -6.28
N ILE A 144 8.54 -2.43 -6.05
CA ILE A 144 8.48 -0.97 -6.13
C ILE A 144 8.53 -0.57 -7.62
N PRO A 145 7.55 0.22 -8.11
CA PRO A 145 7.58 0.71 -9.49
C PRO A 145 8.89 1.43 -9.84
N GLY A 146 9.35 1.25 -11.08
CA GLY A 146 10.59 1.87 -11.57
C GLY A 146 11.87 1.09 -11.25
N GLY A 147 11.76 -0.20 -10.88
CA GLY A 147 12.93 -1.08 -10.68
C GLY A 147 13.70 -0.78 -9.40
N LEU A 148 13.05 -0.19 -8.40
CA LEU A 148 13.68 0.27 -7.15
C LEU A 148 13.78 -0.83 -6.07
N GLY A 149 13.62 -2.10 -6.47
CA GLY A 149 13.65 -3.27 -5.60
C GLY A 149 12.28 -3.68 -5.07
N THR A 150 12.27 -4.44 -3.98
CA THR A 150 11.06 -5.00 -3.36
C THR A 150 10.90 -4.54 -1.91
N VAL A 151 9.66 -4.64 -1.41
CA VAL A 151 9.30 -4.46 -0.02
C VAL A 151 8.52 -5.66 0.45
N ALA A 152 8.70 -6.02 1.72
CA ALA A 152 8.04 -7.18 2.30
C ALA A 152 7.41 -6.85 3.65
N TRP A 153 6.29 -7.49 3.94
CA TRP A 153 5.57 -7.34 5.20
C TRP A 153 4.77 -8.60 5.53
N ASP A 154 4.44 -8.75 6.82
CA ASP A 154 3.50 -9.76 7.27
C ASP A 154 2.13 -9.11 7.45
N SER A 155 1.08 -9.81 7.03
CA SER A 155 -0.31 -9.37 7.10
C SER A 155 -1.13 -10.39 7.87
N GLU A 156 -2.12 -9.92 8.63
CA GLU A 156 -3.11 -10.75 9.31
C GLU A 156 -4.53 -10.45 8.78
N ILE A 157 -5.32 -11.50 8.62
CA ILE A 157 -6.77 -11.40 8.40
C ILE A 157 -7.40 -11.05 9.74
N THR A 158 -8.06 -9.89 9.81
CA THR A 158 -8.75 -9.39 11.00
C THR A 158 -10.21 -9.79 11.04
N ARG A 159 -10.86 -9.92 9.87
CA ARG A 159 -12.22 -10.45 9.73
C ARG A 159 -12.32 -11.38 8.54
N ASP A 160 -13.03 -12.47 8.77
CA ASP A 160 -13.31 -13.47 7.76
C ASP A 160 -14.78 -13.89 7.90
N GLU A 161 -15.65 -13.29 7.10
CA GLU A 161 -17.08 -13.61 7.04
C GLU A 161 -17.37 -14.26 5.68
N PRO A 162 -17.61 -15.58 5.63
CA PRO A 162 -17.87 -16.31 4.41
C PRO A 162 -18.85 -15.62 3.47
N ASN A 163 -18.45 -15.48 2.20
CA ASN A 163 -19.26 -14.89 1.13
C ASN A 163 -19.68 -13.43 1.36
N ARG A 164 -19.06 -12.72 2.31
CA ARG A 164 -19.50 -11.37 2.70
C ARG A 164 -18.36 -10.38 2.88
N LEU A 165 -17.32 -10.75 3.63
CA LEU A 165 -16.27 -9.82 4.03
C LEU A 165 -14.95 -10.54 4.29
N ILE A 166 -13.87 -10.00 3.73
CA ILE A 166 -12.50 -10.28 4.15
C ILE A 166 -11.87 -8.94 4.53
N ALA A 167 -11.33 -8.82 5.73
CA ALA A 167 -10.56 -7.65 6.15
C ALA A 167 -9.18 -8.11 6.66
N TYR A 168 -8.14 -7.36 6.32
CA TYR A 168 -6.76 -7.69 6.66
C TYR A 168 -5.92 -6.44 6.91
N GLN A 169 -4.82 -6.58 7.64
CA GLN A 169 -3.89 -5.49 7.93
C GLN A 169 -2.46 -5.99 8.13
N SER A 170 -1.47 -5.14 7.85
CA SER A 170 -0.07 -5.37 8.22
C SER A 170 0.08 -5.56 9.72
N LEU A 171 1.01 -6.43 10.13
CA LEU A 171 1.45 -6.50 11.52
C LEU A 171 2.18 -5.21 11.94
N PRO A 172 2.14 -4.84 13.24
CA PRO A 172 2.85 -3.67 13.73
C PRO A 172 4.35 -3.70 13.42
N GLY A 173 4.91 -2.57 12.99
CA GLY A 173 6.34 -2.48 12.66
C GLY A 173 6.71 -2.90 11.24
N SER A 174 5.74 -3.31 10.43
CA SER A 174 5.94 -3.74 9.03
C SER A 174 6.62 -2.69 8.15
N GLN A 175 7.30 -3.13 7.10
CA GLN A 175 7.89 -2.20 6.14
C GLN A 175 6.82 -1.38 5.43
N VAL A 176 5.66 -1.97 5.18
CA VAL A 176 4.49 -1.30 4.63
C VAL A 176 3.39 -1.35 5.68
N ASP A 177 2.85 -0.19 6.04
CA ASP A 177 1.61 -0.14 6.82
C ASP A 177 0.46 -0.16 5.81
N GLN A 178 -0.27 -1.27 5.72
CA GLN A 178 -1.45 -1.39 4.86
C GLN A 178 -2.61 -2.09 5.56
N SER A 179 -3.81 -1.81 5.07
CA SER A 179 -5.01 -2.53 5.46
C SER A 179 -5.94 -2.61 4.27
N GLY A 180 -6.60 -3.74 4.09
CA GLY A 180 -7.53 -3.94 3.01
C GLY A 180 -8.83 -4.55 3.49
N GLU A 181 -9.84 -4.36 2.66
CA GLU A 181 -11.18 -4.87 2.87
C GLU A 181 -11.81 -5.23 1.53
N VAL A 182 -12.42 -6.40 1.49
CA VAL A 182 -13.13 -6.90 0.32
C VAL A 182 -14.51 -7.34 0.74
N ARG A 183 -15.52 -6.66 0.19
CA ARG A 183 -16.94 -6.96 0.41
C ARG A 183 -17.49 -7.67 -0.80
N PHE A 184 -18.27 -8.70 -0.53
CA PHE A 184 -18.89 -9.57 -1.52
C PHE A 184 -20.41 -9.49 -1.35
N ARG A 185 -21.15 -9.36 -2.46
CA ARG A 185 -22.62 -9.38 -2.47
C ARG A 185 -23.11 -10.08 -3.73
N GLN A 186 -24.30 -10.66 -3.66
CA GLN A 186 -25.02 -11.07 -4.86
C GLN A 186 -25.27 -9.83 -5.74
N ALA A 187 -24.95 -9.91 -7.03
CA ALA A 187 -25.29 -8.85 -7.96
C ALA A 187 -26.81 -8.85 -8.24
N GLU A 188 -27.34 -7.69 -8.62
CA GLU A 188 -28.74 -7.54 -8.98
C GLU A 188 -29.15 -8.49 -10.12
N GLY A 189 -30.37 -9.01 -10.04
CA GLY A 189 -30.88 -9.98 -11.01
C GLY A 189 -30.15 -11.34 -11.01
N ASN A 190 -29.40 -11.65 -9.95
CA ASN A 190 -28.63 -12.88 -9.80
C ASN A 190 -27.56 -13.10 -10.89
N LYS A 191 -27.04 -12.02 -11.47
CA LYS A 191 -26.05 -12.05 -12.56
C LYS A 191 -24.62 -12.00 -12.03
N GLY A 192 -24.29 -12.83 -11.05
CA GLY A 192 -22.94 -12.94 -10.48
C GLY A 192 -22.76 -12.20 -9.15
N THR A 193 -21.55 -11.69 -8.92
CA THR A 193 -21.07 -11.19 -7.63
C THR A 193 -20.59 -9.74 -7.75
N GLU A 194 -21.18 -8.84 -6.98
CA GLU A 194 -20.63 -7.49 -6.77
C GLU A 194 -19.48 -7.58 -5.77
N LEU A 195 -18.32 -7.06 -6.18
CA LEU A 195 -17.13 -6.98 -5.37
C LEU A 195 -16.78 -5.52 -5.11
N GLN A 196 -16.57 -5.16 -3.85
CA GLN A 196 -16.03 -3.87 -3.46
C GLN A 196 -14.71 -4.08 -2.72
N VAL A 197 -13.64 -3.56 -3.30
CA VAL A 197 -12.28 -3.63 -2.76
C VAL A 197 -11.90 -2.24 -2.25
N VAL A 198 -11.52 -2.14 -0.99
CA VAL A 198 -10.97 -0.94 -0.37
C VAL A 198 -9.59 -1.29 0.17
N LEU A 199 -8.56 -0.60 -0.30
CA LEU A 199 -7.19 -0.76 0.18
C LEU A 199 -6.68 0.59 0.67
N HIS A 200 -6.07 0.58 1.85
CA HIS A 200 -5.33 1.69 2.41
C HIS A 200 -3.88 1.29 2.58
N TYR A 201 -2.95 2.12 2.14
CA TYR A 201 -1.53 1.89 2.39
C TYR A 201 -0.78 3.19 2.64
N ARG A 202 0.34 3.11 3.37
CA ARG A 202 1.33 4.18 3.44
C ARG A 202 2.61 3.72 2.76
N ALA A 203 3.02 4.47 1.74
CA ALA A 203 4.28 4.23 1.08
C ALA A 203 5.45 4.32 2.10
N PRO A 204 6.43 3.39 2.04
CA PRO A 204 7.57 3.40 2.94
C PRO A 204 8.42 4.65 2.70
N LEU A 205 8.57 5.48 3.74
CA LEU A 205 9.30 6.74 3.65
C LEU A 205 10.82 6.59 3.80
N GLY A 206 11.27 5.46 4.36
CA GLY A 206 12.64 5.26 4.82
C GLY A 206 13.66 4.94 3.73
N LYS A 207 13.28 4.18 2.68
CA LYS A 207 14.22 3.76 1.61
C LYS A 207 14.23 4.71 0.41
N LEU A 208 13.11 5.37 0.12
CA LEU A 208 12.96 6.20 -1.09
C LEU A 208 12.92 7.71 -0.81
N GLY A 209 12.78 8.13 0.45
CA GLY A 209 12.62 9.54 0.80
C GLY A 209 11.28 10.14 0.29
N LYS A 210 10.79 11.20 0.94
CA LYS A 210 9.45 11.75 0.64
C LYS A 210 9.29 12.27 -0.80
N GLY A 211 10.36 12.75 -1.42
CA GLY A 211 10.34 13.29 -2.78
C GLY A 211 10.02 12.20 -3.82
N VAL A 212 10.71 11.07 -3.74
CA VAL A 212 10.50 9.92 -4.64
C VAL A 212 9.18 9.24 -4.33
N ALA A 213 8.83 9.03 -3.05
CA ALA A 213 7.56 8.45 -2.67
C ALA A 213 6.37 9.23 -3.26
N LYS A 214 6.38 10.56 -3.18
CA LYS A 214 5.28 11.39 -3.73
C LYS A 214 5.13 11.26 -5.25
N LEU A 215 6.22 11.03 -5.98
CA LEU A 215 6.20 10.84 -7.44
C LEU A 215 5.73 9.44 -7.82
N LEU A 216 6.08 8.41 -7.03
CA LEU A 216 5.68 7.03 -7.30
C LEU A 216 4.23 6.73 -6.89
N ASN A 217 3.69 7.45 -5.91
CA ASN A 217 2.36 7.19 -5.35
C ASN A 217 1.24 7.16 -6.41
N PRO A 218 1.13 8.11 -7.37
CA PRO A 218 0.09 8.05 -8.40
C PRO A 218 0.23 6.82 -9.31
N ALA A 219 1.45 6.49 -9.71
CA ALA A 219 1.72 5.34 -10.56
C ALA A 219 1.42 4.02 -9.85
N LEU A 220 1.82 3.88 -8.59
CA LEU A 220 1.50 2.71 -7.77
C LEU A 220 -0.01 2.57 -7.52
N ALA A 221 -0.69 3.69 -7.24
CA ALA A 221 -2.13 3.67 -7.05
C ALA A 221 -2.86 3.21 -8.33
N GLU A 222 -2.43 3.67 -9.51
CA GLU A 222 -3.04 3.24 -10.77
C GLU A 222 -2.71 1.78 -11.11
N LEU A 223 -1.50 1.32 -10.82
CA LEU A 223 -1.10 -0.08 -10.97
C LEU A 223 -2.01 -1.00 -10.12
N ILE A 224 -2.19 -0.67 -8.84
CA ILE A 224 -3.06 -1.45 -7.94
C ILE A 224 -4.53 -1.41 -8.40
N ARG A 225 -5.03 -0.28 -8.90
CA ARG A 225 -6.38 -0.23 -9.49
C ARG A 225 -6.50 -1.15 -10.70
N SER A 226 -5.50 -1.14 -11.58
CA SER A 226 -5.44 -2.03 -12.74
C SER A 226 -5.44 -3.50 -12.32
N ASP A 227 -4.63 -3.85 -11.32
CA ASP A 227 -4.59 -5.17 -10.71
C ASP A 227 -5.95 -5.64 -10.18
N ILE A 228 -6.63 -4.78 -9.44
CA ILE A 228 -7.97 -5.08 -8.94
C ILE A 228 -8.95 -5.32 -10.09
N ARG A 229 -8.86 -4.55 -11.18
CA ARG A 229 -9.70 -4.77 -12.38
C ARG A 229 -9.36 -6.05 -13.14
N ARG A 230 -8.08 -6.47 -13.15
CA ARG A 230 -7.64 -7.74 -13.74
C ARG A 230 -8.29 -8.96 -13.09
N PHE A 231 -8.61 -8.87 -11.80
CA PHE A 231 -9.34 -9.92 -11.10
C PHE A 231 -10.65 -10.32 -11.82
N LYS A 232 -11.43 -9.32 -12.27
CA LYS A 232 -12.67 -9.58 -13.01
C LYS A 232 -12.41 -10.42 -14.26
N MET A 233 -11.43 -10.04 -15.06
CA MET A 233 -11.09 -10.74 -16.29
C MET A 233 -10.66 -12.18 -15.99
N MET A 234 -9.71 -12.36 -15.08
CA MET A 234 -9.20 -13.67 -14.68
C MET A 234 -10.34 -14.60 -14.20
N MET A 235 -11.26 -14.11 -13.36
CA MET A 235 -12.38 -14.92 -12.89
C MET A 235 -13.40 -15.26 -14.00
N GLU A 236 -13.58 -14.39 -14.98
CA GLU A 236 -14.58 -14.56 -16.05
C GLU A 236 -14.07 -15.42 -17.21
N THR A 237 -12.80 -15.30 -17.59
CA THR A 237 -12.23 -15.98 -18.76
C THR A 237 -11.30 -17.12 -18.40
N GLY A 238 -10.77 -17.16 -17.16
CA GLY A 238 -9.70 -18.08 -16.78
C GLY A 238 -8.32 -17.68 -17.32
N GLU A 239 -8.20 -16.53 -17.99
CA GLU A 239 -6.96 -16.02 -18.58
C GLU A 239 -6.66 -14.61 -18.06
N VAL A 240 -5.39 -14.34 -17.73
CA VAL A 240 -4.90 -12.98 -17.44
C VAL A 240 -4.38 -12.41 -18.76
N PRO A 241 -4.87 -11.25 -19.24
CA PRO A 241 -4.36 -10.67 -20.48
C PRO A 241 -2.87 -10.37 -20.33
N THR A 242 -2.03 -11.12 -21.04
CA THR A 242 -0.59 -10.89 -21.08
C THR A 242 -0.32 -9.99 -22.29
N ILE A 243 0.35 -8.86 -22.07
CA ILE A 243 0.83 -7.96 -23.13
C ILE A 243 2.15 -8.44 -23.76
N GLU A 244 2.74 -9.51 -23.25
CA GLU A 244 3.88 -10.19 -23.85
C GLU A 244 3.42 -11.02 -25.06
N GLY A 245 3.67 -10.50 -26.26
CA GLY A 245 3.50 -11.24 -27.52
C GLY A 245 2.37 -10.78 -28.44
N GLN A 246 1.67 -9.67 -28.20
CA GLN A 246 0.80 -9.11 -29.24
C GLN A 246 1.65 -8.45 -30.33
N PRO A 247 1.68 -8.98 -31.58
CA PRO A 247 2.32 -8.28 -32.67
C PRO A 247 1.49 -7.02 -32.95
N SER A 248 2.14 -5.85 -32.83
CA SER A 248 1.52 -4.60 -33.25
C SER A 248 1.12 -4.74 -34.72
N GLY A 249 -0.18 -4.64 -35.01
CA GLY A 249 -0.74 -4.71 -36.37
C GLY A 249 -0.39 -3.52 -37.27
N ARG A 250 0.84 -3.02 -37.20
CA ARG A 250 1.38 -2.12 -38.21
C ARG A 250 1.85 -3.00 -39.37
N GLY A 251 0.89 -3.38 -40.21
CA GLY A 251 1.15 -4.08 -41.46
C GLY A 251 2.21 -3.34 -42.25
N HIS A 252 3.30 -4.04 -42.56
CA HIS A 252 4.14 -3.71 -43.70
C HIS A 252 3.30 -3.96 -44.95
N ASP A 253 2.79 -2.88 -45.54
CA ASP A 253 2.36 -2.90 -46.94
C ASP A 253 3.59 -2.88 -47.84
N GLN A 254 3.42 -3.58 -48.95
CA GLN A 254 4.45 -4.17 -49.81
C GLN A 254 5.18 -3.16 -50.71
N GLY A 255 6.38 -3.57 -51.13
CA GLY A 255 7.04 -3.20 -52.38
C GLY A 255 7.86 -4.40 -52.85
#